data_AF-A0AAU9RMM9-F1
#
_entry.id   AF-A0AAU9RMM9-F1
#
_cell.length_a   1.000
_cell.length_b   1.000
_cell.length_c   1.000
_cell.angle_alpha   90.00
_cell.angle_beta   90.00
_cell.angle_gamma   90.00
#
_symmetry.space_group_name_H-M   'P 1'
#
loop_
_entity.id
_entity.type
_entity.pdbx_description
1 polymer ?
#
loop_
_entity_poly.entity_id
_entity_poly.type
_entity_poly.pdbx_seq_one_letter_code
_entity_poly.pdbx_strand_id
1 'polypeptide(L)'
;MSSSSSSSRLPHRRSVTGVPARCWCGMKLRTYVSHTDKNPCRRFYRCEIAMQRKMESHLFKWIDEALLEETRMVDTKLMSLVDKVKELRNEM
;
A
#
# COMPACT_ATOMS: atom_id res chain seq x y z
N MET A 1 -12.34 26.58 -30.36
CA MET A 1 -12.15 25.12 -30.33
C MET A 1 -11.04 24.85 -29.32
N SER A 2 -11.38 24.55 -28.07
CA SER A 2 -10.39 24.36 -27.02
C SER A 2 -10.13 22.87 -26.85
N SER A 3 -8.99 22.42 -27.37
CA SER A 3 -8.53 21.04 -27.21
C SER A 3 -8.15 20.81 -25.75
N SER A 4 -9.06 20.21 -24.98
CA SER A 4 -8.76 19.74 -23.63
C SER A 4 -7.90 18.48 -23.74
N SER A 5 -6.60 18.61 -23.52
CA SER A 5 -5.70 17.47 -23.36
C SER A 5 -6.06 16.74 -22.07
N SER A 6 -6.95 15.75 -22.18
CA SER A 6 -7.30 14.83 -21.10
C SER A 6 -6.08 13.95 -20.77
N SER A 7 -5.15 14.47 -19.97
CA SER A 7 -4.17 13.64 -19.29
C SER A 7 -4.93 12.83 -18.23
N SER A 8 -5.31 11.61 -18.60
CA SER A 8 -5.83 10.58 -17.71
C SER A 8 -4.79 10.29 -16.63
N ARG A 9 -4.85 11.03 -15.52
CA ARG A 9 -4.03 10.78 -14.33
C ARG A 9 -4.46 9.43 -13.76
N LEU A 10 -3.74 8.37 -14.11
CA LEU A 10 -3.93 7.03 -13.58
C LEU A 10 -3.99 7.07 -12.03
N PRO A 11 -4.88 6.30 -11.39
CA PRO A 11 -5.07 6.29 -9.94
C PRO A 11 -3.86 5.71 -9.15
N HIS A 12 -2.75 5.44 -9.81
CA HIS A 12 -1.55 4.78 -9.27
C HIS A 12 -0.70 5.63 -8.31
N ARG A 13 -1.10 6.87 -8.06
CA ARG A 13 -0.42 7.80 -7.14
C ARG A 13 -0.95 7.74 -5.70
N ARG A 14 -1.92 6.85 -5.40
CA ARG A 14 -2.50 6.71 -4.06
C ARG A 14 -1.63 5.81 -3.19
N SER A 15 -1.35 6.28 -1.98
CA SER A 15 -0.80 5.48 -0.87
C SER A 15 -1.49 4.11 -0.85
N VAL A 16 -0.71 3.03 -0.88
CA VAL A 16 -1.24 1.66 -0.75
C VAL A 16 -1.55 1.44 0.73
N THR A 17 -2.81 1.10 1.04
CA THR A 17 -3.21 0.70 2.40
C THR A 17 -2.80 -0.75 2.66
N GLY A 18 -2.27 -1.02 3.84
CA GLY A 18 -1.79 -2.36 4.24
C GLY A 18 -0.41 -2.69 3.69
N VAL A 19 -0.11 -3.99 3.62
CA VAL A 19 1.18 -4.48 3.11
C VAL A 19 1.20 -4.44 1.58
N PRO A 20 2.04 -3.61 0.95
CA PRO A 20 2.04 -3.47 -0.50
C PRO A 20 2.71 -4.68 -1.16
N ALA A 21 2.10 -5.22 -2.21
CA ALA A 21 2.65 -6.35 -2.96
C ALA A 21 3.61 -5.93 -4.08
N ARG A 22 3.29 -4.83 -4.79
CA ARG A 22 4.06 -4.33 -5.95
C ARG A 22 4.02 -2.80 -6.01
N CYS A 23 5.02 -2.22 -6.65
CA CYS A 23 4.97 -0.81 -7.02
C CYS A 23 4.06 -0.62 -8.23
N TRP A 24 3.57 0.61 -8.41
CA TRP A 24 2.80 1.02 -9.58
C TRP A 24 3.50 0.80 -10.94
N CYS A 25 4.83 0.68 -10.94
CA CYS A 25 5.61 0.38 -12.14
C CYS A 25 5.72 -1.12 -12.45
N GLY A 26 4.99 -1.98 -11.72
CA GLY A 26 5.01 -3.44 -11.85
C GLY A 26 6.17 -4.14 -11.12
N MET A 27 7.22 -3.40 -10.78
CA MET A 27 8.40 -3.93 -10.08
C MET A 27 8.09 -4.35 -8.64
N LYS A 28 8.88 -5.32 -8.17
CA LYS A 28 8.82 -5.82 -6.80
C LYS A 28 9.28 -4.73 -5.81
N LEU A 29 8.87 -4.92 -4.57
CA LEU A 29 9.33 -4.13 -3.44
C LEU A 29 10.43 -4.91 -2.71
N ARG A 30 11.42 -4.18 -2.21
CA ARG A 30 12.45 -4.72 -1.34
C ARG A 30 12.40 -4.02 0.02
N THR A 31 12.76 -4.75 1.07
CA THR A 31 12.89 -4.20 2.42
C THR A 31 14.26 -3.56 2.58
N TYR A 32 14.27 -2.37 3.16
CA TYR A 32 15.47 -1.61 3.49
C TYR A 32 15.43 -1.19 4.96
N VAL A 33 16.59 -0.82 5.48
CA VAL A 33 16.77 -0.23 6.81
C VAL A 33 17.08 1.25 6.63
N SER A 34 16.42 2.12 7.40
CA SER A 34 16.70 3.54 7.43
C SER A 34 17.97 3.79 8.25
N HIS A 35 18.87 4.58 7.66
CA HIS A 35 20.10 5.05 8.28
C HIS A 35 20.03 6.55 8.61
N THR A 36 18.83 7.13 8.63
CA THR A 36 18.63 8.55 8.98
C THR A 36 18.57 8.74 10.49
N ASP A 37 19.10 9.85 10.99
CA ASP A 37 19.09 10.17 12.43
C ASP A 37 17.68 10.27 13.01
N LYS A 38 16.70 10.68 12.20
CA LYS A 38 15.29 10.78 12.60
C LYS A 38 14.59 9.44 12.73
N ASN A 39 15.02 8.43 11.97
CA ASN A 39 14.40 7.10 11.95
C ASN A 39 15.49 6.02 11.92
N PRO A 40 16.38 5.95 12.92
CA PRO A 40 17.50 5.02 12.89
C PRO A 40 16.97 3.58 12.95
N CYS A 41 17.54 2.71 12.12
CA CYS A 41 17.22 1.27 12.06
C CYS A 41 15.77 0.91 11.72
N ARG A 42 14.89 1.88 11.42
CA ARG A 42 13.49 1.64 11.06
C ARG A 42 13.40 1.03 9.65
N ARG A 43 12.59 -0.01 9.46
CA ARG A 43 12.49 -0.73 8.18
C ARG A 43 11.36 -0.23 7.30
N PHE A 44 11.58 -0.19 5.99
CA PHE A 44 10.58 0.23 5.01
C PHE A 44 10.59 -0.66 3.76
N TYR A 45 9.44 -0.76 3.10
CA TYR A 45 9.29 -1.27 1.74
C TYR A 45 9.60 -0.16 0.74
N ARG A 46 10.39 -0.46 -0.30
CA ARG A 46 10.62 0.46 -1.42
C ARG A 46 10.72 -0.28 -2.74
N CYS A 47 10.24 0.34 -3.81
CA CYS A 47 10.40 -0.18 -5.16
C CYS A 47 11.88 -0.38 -5.51
N GLU A 48 12.20 -1.54 -6.10
CA GLU A 48 13.56 -1.94 -6.44
C GLU A 48 14.25 -0.99 -7.42
N ILE A 49 13.49 -0.39 -8.35
CA ILE A 49 14.03 0.53 -9.38
C ILE A 49 14.03 2.01 -8.95
N ALA A 50 13.56 2.32 -7.74
CA ALA A 50 13.38 3.69 -7.27
C ALA A 50 14.68 4.47 -7.13
N MET A 51 15.82 3.79 -6.96
CA MET A 51 17.13 4.44 -6.85
C MET A 51 17.71 4.77 -8.23
N GLN A 52 17.38 3.98 -9.25
CA GLN A 52 17.76 4.22 -10.64
C GLN A 52 16.89 5.32 -11.27
N ARG A 53 15.59 5.36 -10.94
CA ARG A 53 14.62 6.32 -11.49
C ARG A 53 14.26 7.44 -10.51
N LYS A 54 15.25 8.24 -10.12
CA LYS A 54 15.10 9.27 -9.08
C LYS A 54 14.06 10.36 -9.39
N MET A 55 13.75 10.60 -10.67
CA MET A 55 12.74 11.58 -11.08
C MET A 55 11.31 11.03 -11.02
N GLU A 56 11.14 9.72 -10.88
CA GLU A 56 9.85 9.07 -10.74
C GLU A 56 9.52 8.85 -9.25
N SER A 57 8.30 9.21 -8.85
CA SER A 57 7.82 8.94 -7.50
C SER A 57 7.42 7.48 -7.41
N HIS A 58 8.25 6.64 -6.80
CA HIS A 58 7.97 5.21 -6.58
C HIS A 58 7.48 4.92 -5.15
N LEU A 59 6.91 3.73 -4.96
CA LEU A 59 6.38 3.31 -3.66
C LEU A 59 7.47 3.31 -2.58
N PHE A 60 7.15 3.95 -1.46
CA PHE A 60 7.85 3.89 -0.18
C PHE A 60 6.77 3.74 0.92
N LYS A 61 6.95 2.80 1.85
CA LYS A 61 6.05 2.64 3.01
C LYS A 61 6.79 2.04 4.19
N TRP A 62 6.60 2.56 5.40
CA TRP A 62 7.15 1.96 6.60
C TRP A 62 6.50 0.61 6.90
N ILE A 63 7.29 -0.37 7.35
CA ILE A 63 6.78 -1.74 7.56
C ILE A 63 5.79 -1.80 8.72
N ASP A 64 6.09 -1.13 9.82
CA ASP A 64 5.22 -1.06 11.00
C ASP A 64 3.84 -0.45 10.68
N GLU A 65 3.82 0.66 9.93
CA GLU A 65 2.57 1.28 9.46
C GLU A 65 1.80 0.35 8.52
N ALA A 66 2.48 -0.30 7.57
CA ALA A 66 1.87 -1.25 6.66
C ALA A 66 1.22 -2.44 7.37
N LEU A 67 1.92 -3.01 8.36
CA LEU A 67 1.41 -4.14 9.15
C LEU A 67 0.25 -3.73 10.05
N LEU A 68 0.30 -2.53 10.65
CA LEU A 68 -0.78 -2.01 11.47
C LEU A 68 -2.05 -1.80 10.64
N GLU A 69 -1.92 -1.23 9.45
CA GLU A 69 -3.04 -1.07 8.52
C GLU A 69 -3.60 -2.42 8.06
N GLU A 70 -2.74 -3.38 7.73
CA GLU A 70 -3.16 -4.73 7.33
C GLU A 70 -3.94 -5.42 8.44
N THR A 71 -3.45 -5.34 9.67
CA THR A 71 -4.10 -5.94 10.85
C THR A 71 -5.51 -5.36 11.03
N ARG A 72 -5.67 -4.03 10.94
CA ARG A 72 -6.99 -3.38 11.04
C ARG A 72 -7.94 -3.80 9.92
N MET A 73 -7.43 -3.95 8.69
CA MET A 73 -8.23 -4.40 7.56
C MET A 73 -8.68 -5.86 7.73
N VAL A 74 -7.77 -6.73 8.19
CA VAL A 74 -8.08 -8.13 8.48
C VAL A 74 -9.15 -8.22 9.57
N ASP A 75 -8.99 -7.46 10.67
CA ASP A 75 -9.97 -7.41 11.76
C ASP A 75 -11.36 -6.97 11.27
N THR A 76 -11.41 -5.89 10.48
CA THR A 76 -12.66 -5.40 9.89
C THR A 76 -13.33 -6.45 9.00
N LYS A 77 -12.55 -7.13 8.14
CA LYS A 77 -13.05 -8.20 7.27
C LYS A 77 -13.53 -9.40 8.08
N LEU A 78 -12.80 -9.76 9.13
CA LEU A 78 -13.17 -10.85 10.03
C LEU A 78 -14.51 -10.57 10.70
N MET A 79 -14.71 -9.37 11.25
CA MET A 79 -15.99 -8.98 11.86
C MET A 79 -17.13 -9.05 10.85
N SER A 80 -16.93 -8.53 9.63
CA SER A 80 -17.94 -8.62 8.57
C SER A 80 -18.28 -10.07 8.19
N LEU A 81 -17.30 -10.97 8.14
CA LEU A 81 -17.54 -12.39 7.88
C LEU A 81 -18.29 -13.06 9.04
N VAL A 82 -17.92 -12.76 10.28
CA VAL A 82 -18.59 -13.26 11.48
C VAL A 82 -20.07 -12.87 11.48
N ASP A 83 -20.38 -11.63 11.13
CA ASP A 83 -21.77 -11.16 11.09
C ASP A 83 -22.57 -11.85 9.98
N LYS A 84 -22.01 -11.98 8.77
CA LYS A 84 -22.65 -12.74 7.67
C LYS A 84 -22.91 -14.20 8.03
N VAL A 85 -22.00 -14.84 8.76
CA VAL A 85 -22.19 -16.23 9.21
C VAL A 85 -23.32 -16.32 10.24
N LYS A 86 -23.46 -15.34 11.14
CA LYS A 86 -24.59 -15.29 12.08
C LYS A 86 -25.91 -15.06 11.36
N GLU A 87 -25.95 -14.18 10.36
CA GLU A 87 -27.14 -13.94 9.53
C GLU A 87 -27.59 -15.22 8.83
N LEU A 88 -26.68 -15.90 8.11
CA LEU A 88 -26.98 -17.18 7.45
C LEU A 88 -27.45 -18.26 8.43
N ARG A 89 -26.88 -18.30 9.65
CA ARG A 89 -27.31 -19.24 10.69
C ARG A 89 -28.73 -18.95 11.18
N ASN A 90 -29.14 -17.68 11.23
CA ASN A 90 -30.47 -17.27 11.68
C ASN A 90 -31.55 -17.46 10.58
N GLU A 91 -31.14 -17.59 9.33
CA GLU A 91 -32.01 -17.86 8.17
C GLU A 91 -32.28 -19.37 7.93
N MET A 92 -31.58 -20.26 8.65
CA MET A 92 -31.78 -21.72 8.64
C MET A 92 -32.72 -22.16 9.77
#